data_AF-A0A2P7BSK1-F1
#
_entry.id   AF-A0A2P7BSK1-F1
#
_cell.length_a   1.000
_cell.length_b   1.000
_cell.length_c   1.000
_cell.angle_alpha   90.00
_cell.angle_beta   90.00
_cell.angle_gamma   90.00
#
_symmetry.space_group_name_H-M   'P 1'
#
loop_
_entity.id
_entity.type
_entity.pdbx_description
1 polymer ?
#
loop_
_entity_poly.entity_id
_entity_poly.type
_entity_poly.pdbx_seq_one_letter_code
_entity_poly.pdbx_strand_id
1 'polypeptide(L)'
;MGKETAAAIQAGIDAALKKLNDRVVTNKDNIGLFGSREYLKGDYESRAIGAMIGIYGQNEQDAVYFSYQTDKDGKPLDGTKSYELAFKEAPPVSQFWSLTMYNLPQRLLVDNAIDRYSIGDRTEGLVKDENGGVIITLSKTDPGKGKNWLPTPDGPFFMMMRMYGPGEGIVKGTWPRPEPKIVN
;
A
#
# COMPACT_ATOMS: atom_id res chain seq x y z
N MET A 1 12.51 -2.26 -43.47
CA MET A 1 11.17 -2.50 -42.90
C MET A 1 10.17 -1.69 -43.71
N GLY A 2 9.11 -2.31 -44.24
CA GLY A 2 8.10 -1.59 -45.04
C GLY A 2 7.23 -0.67 -44.16
N LYS A 3 6.62 0.37 -44.76
CA LYS A 3 5.71 1.29 -44.05
C LYS A 3 4.55 0.55 -43.35
N GLU A 4 4.03 -0.48 -44.00
CA GLU A 4 2.96 -1.32 -43.45
C GLU A 4 3.42 -2.11 -42.22
N THR A 5 4.60 -2.72 -42.27
CA THR A 5 5.19 -3.42 -41.11
C THR A 5 5.41 -2.47 -39.93
N ALA A 6 5.91 -1.26 -40.20
CA ALA A 6 6.11 -0.25 -39.16
C ALA A 6 4.77 0.17 -38.52
N ALA A 7 3.74 0.39 -39.32
CA ALA A 7 2.39 0.72 -38.83
C ALA A 7 1.79 -0.41 -37.99
N ALA A 8 1.94 -1.66 -38.41
CA ALA A 8 1.46 -2.83 -37.67
C ALA A 8 2.18 -2.96 -36.30
N ILE A 9 3.51 -2.74 -36.26
CA ILE A 9 4.28 -2.74 -35.01
C ILE A 9 3.77 -1.64 -34.07
N GLN A 10 3.57 -0.42 -34.59
CA GLN A 10 3.09 0.70 -33.77
C GLN A 10 1.70 0.41 -33.19
N ALA A 11 0.77 -0.10 -34.00
CA ALA A 11 -0.56 -0.46 -33.53
C ALA A 11 -0.52 -1.54 -32.43
N GLY A 12 0.40 -2.51 -32.54
CA GLY A 12 0.63 -3.51 -31.50
C GLY A 12 1.16 -2.91 -30.19
N ILE A 13 2.10 -1.96 -30.29
CA ILE A 13 2.63 -1.23 -29.12
C ILE A 13 1.52 -0.44 -28.44
N ASP A 14 0.72 0.31 -29.19
CA ASP A 14 -0.36 1.15 -28.64
C ASP A 14 -1.42 0.29 -27.94
N ALA A 15 -1.80 -0.85 -28.54
CA ALA A 15 -2.73 -1.79 -27.94
C ALA A 15 -2.18 -2.40 -26.62
N ALA A 16 -0.91 -2.77 -26.61
CA ALA A 16 -0.26 -3.32 -25.41
C ALA A 16 -0.15 -2.26 -24.30
N LEU A 17 0.26 -1.04 -24.63
CA LEU A 17 0.35 0.06 -23.68
C LEU A 17 -1.01 0.42 -23.10
N LYS A 18 -2.07 0.44 -23.92
CA LYS A 18 -3.43 0.64 -23.41
C LYS A 18 -3.79 -0.42 -22.38
N LYS A 19 -3.60 -1.69 -22.70
CA LYS A 19 -3.89 -2.82 -21.80
C LYS A 19 -3.10 -2.70 -20.48
N LEU A 20 -1.81 -2.38 -20.57
CA LEU A 20 -0.96 -2.23 -19.39
C LEU A 20 -1.40 -1.04 -18.52
N ASN A 21 -1.69 0.11 -19.12
CA ASN A 21 -2.16 1.29 -18.39
C ASN A 21 -3.51 1.03 -17.68
N ASP A 22 -4.45 0.35 -18.35
CA ASP A 22 -5.74 -0.03 -17.75
C ASP A 22 -5.54 -0.93 -16.52
N ARG A 23 -4.58 -1.86 -16.58
CA ARG A 23 -4.23 -2.73 -15.46
C ARG A 23 -3.47 -1.98 -14.35
N VAL A 24 -2.53 -1.09 -14.68
CA VAL A 24 -1.80 -0.27 -13.68
C VAL A 24 -2.76 0.51 -12.79
N VAL A 25 -3.79 1.12 -13.37
CA VAL A 25 -4.79 1.93 -12.63
C VAL A 25 -5.60 1.10 -11.64
N THR A 26 -5.84 -0.18 -11.95
CA THR A 26 -6.69 -1.07 -11.14
C THR A 26 -5.89 -1.95 -10.18
N ASN A 27 -4.58 -2.03 -10.35
CA ASN A 27 -3.70 -2.89 -9.56
C ASN A 27 -3.50 -2.34 -8.15
N LYS A 28 -3.83 -3.13 -7.12
CA LYS A 28 -3.91 -2.66 -5.72
C LYS A 28 -2.70 -3.02 -4.86
N ASP A 29 -1.87 -3.95 -5.30
CA ASP A 29 -0.74 -4.51 -4.54
C ASP A 29 0.31 -5.14 -5.45
N ASN A 30 1.41 -5.62 -4.90
CA ASN A 30 2.49 -6.26 -5.67
C ASN A 30 2.32 -7.77 -5.91
N ILE A 31 1.19 -8.38 -5.51
CA ILE A 31 1.03 -9.83 -5.53
C ILE A 31 1.08 -10.34 -6.98
N GLY A 32 1.97 -11.30 -7.25
CA GLY A 32 2.14 -11.94 -8.55
C GLY A 32 2.87 -11.09 -9.59
N LEU A 33 3.40 -9.92 -9.22
CA LEU A 33 4.08 -9.01 -10.17
C LEU A 33 5.59 -9.23 -10.25
N PHE A 34 6.19 -9.77 -9.19
CA PHE A 34 7.64 -9.91 -9.04
C PHE A 34 8.03 -11.35 -8.75
N GLY A 35 9.24 -11.73 -9.14
CA GLY A 35 9.77 -13.07 -8.91
C GLY A 35 10.75 -13.51 -10.00
N SER A 36 11.25 -14.73 -9.84
CA SER A 36 12.11 -15.35 -10.85
C SER A 36 11.33 -15.66 -12.13
N ARG A 37 12.04 -15.96 -13.22
CA ARG A 37 11.42 -16.42 -14.48
C ARG A 37 10.60 -17.70 -14.26
N GLU A 38 11.12 -18.62 -13.45
CA GLU A 38 10.44 -19.86 -13.09
C GLU A 38 9.15 -19.59 -12.32
N TYR A 39 9.21 -18.66 -11.36
CA TYR A 39 8.04 -18.24 -10.58
C TYR A 39 6.94 -17.65 -11.45
N LEU A 40 7.29 -16.68 -12.30
CA LEU A 40 6.34 -15.97 -13.14
C LEU A 40 5.83 -16.79 -14.32
N LYS A 41 6.44 -17.95 -14.64
CA LYS A 41 5.98 -18.88 -15.69
C LYS A 41 5.70 -18.24 -17.06
N GLY A 42 6.46 -17.20 -17.41
CA GLY A 42 6.27 -16.46 -18.66
C GLY A 42 5.14 -15.43 -18.65
N ASP A 43 4.59 -15.06 -17.49
CA ASP A 43 3.67 -13.94 -17.34
C ASP A 43 4.41 -12.60 -17.51
N TYR A 44 4.69 -12.26 -18.77
CA TYR A 44 5.35 -11.01 -19.15
C TYR A 44 4.48 -9.79 -18.88
N GLU A 45 3.16 -9.95 -18.81
CA GLU A 45 2.25 -8.84 -18.53
C GLU A 45 2.38 -8.42 -17.06
N SER A 46 2.25 -9.35 -16.11
CA SER A 46 2.42 -9.05 -14.69
C SER A 46 3.80 -8.49 -14.39
N ARG A 47 4.83 -9.02 -15.07
CA ARG A 47 6.19 -8.47 -14.98
C ARG A 47 6.29 -7.04 -15.51
N ALA A 48 5.62 -6.73 -16.63
CA ALA A 48 5.59 -5.37 -17.19
C ALA A 48 4.86 -4.40 -16.25
N ILE A 49 3.73 -4.83 -15.65
CA ILE A 49 3.02 -4.06 -14.65
C ILE A 49 3.91 -3.78 -13.43
N GLY A 50 4.60 -4.80 -12.90
CA GLY A 50 5.57 -4.63 -11.82
C GLY A 50 6.62 -3.57 -12.14
N ALA A 51 7.17 -3.59 -13.35
CA ALA A 51 8.13 -2.57 -13.79
C ALA A 51 7.53 -1.16 -13.93
N MET A 52 6.25 -1.05 -14.35
CA MET A 52 5.57 0.24 -14.48
C MET A 52 5.19 0.86 -13.14
N ILE A 53 4.85 0.05 -12.13
CA ILE A 53 4.40 0.55 -10.83
C ILE A 53 5.53 0.67 -9.79
N GLY A 54 6.60 -0.11 -9.93
CA GLY A 54 7.67 -0.14 -8.94
C GLY A 54 8.78 -1.12 -9.30
N ILE A 55 9.75 -0.68 -10.11
CA ILE A 55 10.94 -1.47 -10.41
C ILE A 55 11.63 -1.99 -9.14
N TYR A 56 12.19 -3.20 -9.22
CA TYR A 56 12.88 -3.88 -8.11
C TYR A 56 12.00 -4.28 -6.91
N GLY A 57 10.69 -4.41 -7.11
CA GLY A 57 9.79 -5.00 -6.12
C GLY A 57 10.20 -6.42 -5.72
N GLN A 58 9.85 -6.79 -4.49
CA GLN A 58 10.02 -8.15 -3.96
C GLN A 58 8.85 -9.03 -4.39
N ASN A 59 9.09 -10.35 -4.48
CA ASN A 59 8.00 -11.30 -4.60
C ASN A 59 7.08 -11.22 -3.36
N GLU A 60 5.85 -11.71 -3.50
CA GLU A 60 4.84 -11.65 -2.45
C GLU A 60 5.13 -12.57 -1.25
N GLN A 61 5.97 -13.60 -1.40
CA GLN A 61 6.39 -14.44 -0.27
C GLN A 61 7.34 -13.70 0.67
N ASP A 62 8.15 -12.79 0.14
CA ASP A 62 9.09 -11.98 0.90
C ASP A 62 8.42 -10.74 1.46
N ALA A 63 7.62 -10.04 0.64
CA ALA A 63 6.89 -8.87 1.10
C ALA A 63 5.67 -8.51 0.25
N VAL A 64 4.61 -8.06 0.93
CA VAL A 64 3.40 -7.50 0.30
C VAL A 64 3.25 -6.02 0.66
N TYR A 65 2.95 -5.21 -0.34
CA TYR A 65 2.77 -3.76 -0.25
C TYR A 65 1.45 -3.34 -0.87
N PHE A 66 0.74 -2.44 -0.20
CA PHE A 66 -0.41 -1.76 -0.79
C PHE A 66 -0.61 -0.38 -0.18
N SER A 67 -1.30 0.51 -0.90
CA SER A 67 -1.58 1.87 -0.44
C SER A 67 -3.02 2.03 0.04
N TYR A 68 -3.20 2.78 1.12
CA TYR A 68 -4.47 3.41 1.46
C TYR A 68 -4.50 4.83 0.88
N GLN A 69 -5.43 5.07 -0.04
CA GLN A 69 -5.63 6.39 -0.67
C GLN A 69 -7.01 6.99 -0.39
N THR A 70 -7.96 6.16 0.04
CA THR A 70 -9.33 6.56 0.35
C THR A 70 -9.77 6.02 1.71
N ASP A 71 -10.77 6.66 2.29
CA ASP A 71 -11.51 6.14 3.44
C ASP A 71 -12.52 5.05 3.01
N LYS A 72 -13.23 4.49 4.00
CA LYS A 72 -14.27 3.45 3.81
C LYS A 72 -15.42 3.85 2.88
N ASP A 73 -15.62 5.14 2.65
CA ASP A 73 -16.68 5.67 1.79
C ASP A 73 -16.12 6.03 0.39
N GLY A 74 -14.87 5.66 0.10
CA GLY A 74 -14.20 5.92 -1.17
C GLY A 74 -13.73 7.37 -1.35
N LYS A 75 -13.75 8.19 -0.30
CA LYS A 75 -13.29 9.58 -0.39
C LYS A 75 -11.77 9.65 -0.20
N PRO A 76 -11.04 10.49 -0.96
CA PRO A 76 -9.61 10.69 -0.76
C PRO A 76 -9.27 11.05 0.69
N LEU A 77 -8.16 10.51 1.18
CA LEU A 77 -7.65 10.81 2.51
C LEU A 77 -7.07 12.22 2.59
N ASP A 78 -7.48 12.97 3.61
CA ASP A 78 -7.08 14.35 3.84
C ASP A 78 -6.96 14.63 5.34
N GLY A 79 -5.80 15.12 5.79
CA GLY A 79 -5.48 15.28 7.20
C GLY A 79 -6.13 16.47 7.88
N THR A 80 -7.00 17.21 7.18
CA THR A 80 -8.00 18.10 7.82
C THR A 80 -9.05 17.32 8.62
N LYS A 81 -9.12 16.00 8.43
CA LYS A 81 -9.95 15.05 9.18
C LYS A 81 -9.10 14.09 9.99
N SER A 82 -9.72 13.50 11.00
CA SER A 82 -9.14 12.41 11.77
C SER A 82 -9.74 11.08 11.33
N TYR A 83 -8.94 10.02 11.36
CA TYR A 83 -9.37 8.68 10.99
C TYR A 83 -8.89 7.64 12.00
N GLU A 84 -9.60 6.52 12.06
CA GLU A 84 -9.14 5.29 12.69
C GLU A 84 -8.99 4.18 11.66
N LEU A 85 -7.88 3.45 11.73
CA LEU A 85 -7.64 2.22 10.99
C LEU A 85 -7.59 1.06 11.99
N ALA A 86 -8.67 0.29 12.03
CA ALA A 86 -8.87 -0.75 13.03
C ALA A 86 -8.59 -2.16 12.46
N PHE A 87 -7.50 -2.75 12.91
CA PHE A 87 -7.15 -4.14 12.66
C PHE A 87 -7.81 -5.00 13.74
N LYS A 88 -8.68 -5.94 13.35
CA LYS A 88 -9.29 -6.90 14.29
C LYS A 88 -8.22 -7.77 14.96
N GLU A 89 -7.20 -8.12 14.20
CA GLU A 89 -5.99 -8.79 14.63
C GLU A 89 -4.83 -8.15 13.89
N ALA A 90 -3.66 -8.03 14.55
CA ALA A 90 -2.47 -7.56 13.88
C ALA A 90 -2.17 -8.37 12.59
N PRO A 91 -1.61 -7.75 11.54
CA PRO A 91 -1.25 -8.44 10.30
C PRO A 91 -0.44 -9.73 10.57
N PRO A 92 -0.86 -10.89 10.03
CA PRO A 92 -0.18 -12.17 10.26
C PRO A 92 1.10 -12.24 9.42
N VAL A 93 2.21 -11.79 10.01
CA VAL A 93 3.54 -11.74 9.39
C VAL A 93 4.54 -12.51 10.24
N SER A 94 5.52 -13.14 9.60
CA SER A 94 6.62 -13.84 10.31
C SER A 94 7.76 -12.91 10.70
N GLN A 95 7.89 -11.74 10.05
CA GLN A 95 8.96 -10.78 10.31
C GLN A 95 8.43 -9.52 10.99
N PHE A 96 7.83 -8.61 10.24
CA PHE A 96 7.26 -7.38 10.77
C PHE A 96 6.32 -6.71 9.77
N TRP A 97 5.53 -5.75 10.24
CA TRP A 97 4.69 -4.91 9.41
C TRP A 97 4.84 -3.44 9.77
N SER A 98 4.54 -2.57 8.82
CA SER A 98 4.57 -1.12 9.04
C SER A 98 3.54 -0.41 8.17
N LEU A 99 2.93 0.63 8.71
CA LEU A 99 2.13 1.62 8.00
C LEU A 99 2.91 2.94 7.98
N THR A 100 3.28 3.43 6.80
CA THR A 100 4.07 4.66 6.62
C THR A 100 3.22 5.77 6.03
N MET A 101 3.35 6.99 6.57
CA MET A 101 2.63 8.18 6.13
C MET A 101 3.38 8.94 5.03
N TYR A 102 2.67 9.39 3.99
CA TYR A 102 3.22 10.24 2.93
C TYR A 102 2.26 11.37 2.55
N ASN A 103 2.79 12.57 2.33
CA ASN A 103 2.00 13.68 1.79
C ASN A 103 1.72 13.53 0.29
N LEU A 104 0.73 14.28 -0.19
CA LEU A 104 0.50 14.50 -1.61
C LEU A 104 0.55 15.99 -1.93
N PRO A 105 0.99 16.37 -3.14
CA PRO A 105 1.43 15.50 -4.24
C PRO A 105 2.90 15.05 -4.16
N GLN A 106 3.69 15.53 -3.20
CA GLN A 106 5.14 15.33 -3.19
C GLN A 106 5.57 13.88 -2.88
N ARG A 107 4.70 13.08 -2.24
CA ARG A 107 4.98 11.69 -1.87
C ARG A 107 6.20 11.55 -0.94
N LEU A 108 6.38 12.52 -0.05
CA LEU A 108 7.45 12.55 0.96
C LEU A 108 6.89 12.18 2.34
N LEU A 109 7.79 11.78 3.24
CA LEU A 109 7.44 11.61 4.65
C LEU A 109 6.95 12.93 5.25
N VAL A 110 6.06 12.84 6.23
CA VAL A 110 5.40 13.98 6.84
C VAL A 110 6.12 14.40 8.10
N ASP A 111 6.75 15.57 8.08
CA ASP A 111 7.35 16.17 9.27
C ASP A 111 6.31 16.38 10.38
N ASN A 112 6.68 16.07 11.62
CA ASN A 112 5.77 16.10 12.76
C ASN A 112 6.51 16.17 14.10
N ALA A 113 5.82 16.67 15.13
CA ALA A 113 6.40 17.00 16.43
C ALA A 113 6.96 15.82 17.25
N ILE A 114 6.74 14.57 16.83
CA ILE A 114 7.18 13.37 17.53
C ILE A 114 8.14 12.50 16.69
N ASP A 115 8.61 13.01 15.55
CA ASP A 115 9.51 12.32 14.61
C ASP A 115 9.03 10.91 14.20
N ARG A 116 7.70 10.71 14.13
CA ARG A 116 7.09 9.41 13.78
C ARG A 116 6.51 9.42 12.38
N TYR A 117 7.18 8.72 11.46
CA TYR A 117 6.75 8.63 10.06
C TYR A 117 6.07 7.30 9.70
N SER A 118 6.18 6.32 10.59
CA SER A 118 5.52 5.02 10.46
C SER A 118 5.15 4.43 11.81
N ILE A 119 4.19 3.50 11.80
CA ILE A 119 3.81 2.71 12.96
C ILE A 119 3.69 1.24 12.58
N GLY A 120 4.10 0.34 13.46
CA GLY A 120 4.20 -1.09 13.19
C GLY A 120 4.30 -1.91 14.47
N ASP A 121 4.43 -3.23 14.33
CA ASP A 121 4.69 -4.14 15.46
C ASP A 121 6.01 -3.88 16.18
N ARG A 122 6.95 -3.20 15.52
CA ARG A 122 8.22 -2.76 16.11
C ARG A 122 8.16 -1.37 16.76
N THR A 123 7.02 -0.68 16.72
CA THR A 123 6.86 0.60 17.39
C THR A 123 6.83 0.40 18.90
N GLU A 124 7.73 1.06 19.62
CA GLU A 124 7.75 1.05 21.07
C GLU A 124 6.42 1.61 21.63
N GLY A 125 5.86 0.90 22.61
CA GLY A 125 4.60 1.30 23.24
C GLY A 125 3.36 1.09 22.37
N LEU A 126 3.42 0.28 21.31
CA LEU A 126 2.24 -0.09 20.54
C LEU A 126 1.18 -0.75 21.44
N VAL A 127 0.02 -0.12 21.52
CA VAL A 127 -1.12 -0.57 22.31
C VAL A 127 -1.92 -1.59 21.51
N LYS A 128 -2.17 -2.76 22.10
CA LYS A 128 -3.04 -3.81 21.54
C LYS A 128 -4.25 -4.00 22.43
N ASP A 129 -5.36 -4.43 21.85
CA ASP A 129 -6.50 -4.92 22.64
C ASP A 129 -6.27 -6.36 23.15
N GLU A 130 -7.21 -6.87 23.95
CA GLU A 130 -7.16 -8.21 24.55
C GLU A 130 -7.12 -9.35 23.50
N ASN A 131 -7.60 -9.10 22.28
CA ASN A 131 -7.61 -10.05 21.19
C ASN A 131 -6.40 -9.88 20.24
N GLY A 132 -5.45 -9.00 20.58
CA GLY A 132 -4.30 -8.69 19.73
C GLY A 132 -4.62 -7.78 18.55
N GLY A 133 -5.80 -7.17 18.53
CA GLY A 133 -6.19 -6.12 17.60
C GLY A 133 -5.43 -4.82 17.86
N VAL A 134 -5.37 -3.97 16.83
CA VAL A 134 -4.65 -2.70 16.85
C VAL A 134 -5.52 -1.64 16.18
N ILE A 135 -5.76 -0.54 16.88
CA ILE A 135 -6.40 0.65 16.29
C ILE A 135 -5.31 1.70 16.12
N ILE A 136 -5.09 2.16 14.89
CA ILE A 136 -4.19 3.27 14.58
C ILE A 136 -5.02 4.54 14.41
N THR A 137 -4.69 5.58 15.17
CA THR A 137 -5.30 6.91 15.05
C THR A 137 -4.47 7.74 14.07
N LEU A 138 -5.14 8.28 13.06
CA LEU A 138 -4.56 9.10 11.99
C LEU A 138 -5.12 10.51 12.14
N SER A 139 -4.33 11.44 12.64
CA SER A 139 -4.77 12.81 12.87
C SER A 139 -3.60 13.78 12.85
N LYS A 140 -3.87 15.04 12.48
CA LYS A 140 -2.87 16.11 12.49
C LYS A 140 -2.50 16.50 13.93
N THR A 141 -3.51 16.57 14.79
CA THR A 141 -3.37 16.93 16.21
C THR A 141 -3.18 15.68 17.05
N ASP A 142 -2.37 15.79 18.11
CA ASP A 142 -2.16 14.74 19.11
C ASP A 142 -3.51 14.33 19.74
N PRO A 143 -3.94 13.05 19.59
CA PRO A 143 -5.19 12.55 20.16
C PRO A 143 -5.09 12.26 21.67
N GLY A 144 -3.94 12.49 22.29
CA GLY A 144 -3.68 12.22 23.70
C GLY A 144 -3.02 10.87 23.95
N LYS A 145 -2.72 10.63 25.23
CA LYS A 145 -1.94 9.47 25.67
C LYS A 145 -2.66 8.13 25.41
N GLY A 146 -1.87 7.08 25.18
CA GLY A 146 -2.37 5.71 25.04
C GLY A 146 -3.00 5.39 23.67
N LYS A 147 -2.85 6.27 22.69
CA LYS A 147 -3.29 6.05 21.30
C LYS A 147 -2.10 5.68 20.42
N ASN A 148 -2.31 4.72 19.51
CA ASN A 148 -1.35 4.41 18.44
C ASN A 148 -1.43 5.48 17.36
N TRP A 149 -0.90 6.66 17.67
CA TRP A 149 -1.01 7.81 16.81
C TRP A 149 0.05 7.80 15.70
N LEU A 150 -0.39 8.01 14.46
CA LEU A 150 0.45 8.30 13.31
C LEU A 150 0.05 9.69 12.76
N PRO A 151 0.89 10.72 12.92
CA PRO A 151 0.58 12.09 12.51
C PRO A 151 0.27 12.22 11.01
N THR A 152 -0.80 12.93 10.66
CA THR A 152 -1.17 13.26 9.27
C THR A 152 -0.72 14.68 8.91
N PRO A 153 -0.49 14.99 7.61
CA PRO A 153 -0.22 16.36 7.19
C PRO A 153 -1.49 17.22 7.24
N ASP A 154 -1.35 18.54 7.03
CA ASP A 154 -2.47 19.45 6.83
C ASP A 154 -2.93 19.45 5.36
N GLY A 155 -3.54 18.35 4.92
CA GLY A 155 -4.02 18.20 3.55
C GLY A 155 -3.96 16.75 3.03
N PRO A 156 -3.98 16.56 1.70
CA PRO A 156 -4.08 15.24 1.09
C PRO A 156 -2.89 14.33 1.43
N PHE A 157 -3.17 13.06 1.68
CA PHE A 157 -2.15 12.08 2.02
C PHE A 157 -2.49 10.68 1.50
N PHE A 158 -1.51 9.79 1.55
CA PHE A 158 -1.73 8.36 1.41
C PHE A 158 -0.83 7.61 2.41
N MET A 159 -1.18 6.36 2.70
CA MET A 159 -0.37 5.52 3.57
C MET A 159 0.06 4.27 2.83
N MET A 160 1.29 3.81 3.05
CA MET A 160 1.78 2.54 2.53
C MET A 160 1.82 1.50 3.64
N MET A 161 1.06 0.42 3.45
CA MET A 161 1.17 -0.78 4.25
C MET A 161 2.26 -1.67 3.67
N ARG A 162 3.15 -2.17 4.54
CA ARG A 162 4.21 -3.12 4.19
C ARG A 162 4.18 -4.28 5.16
N MET A 163 4.22 -5.50 4.64
CA MET A 163 4.16 -6.74 5.41
C MET A 163 5.29 -7.65 4.94
N TYR A 164 6.21 -8.01 5.83
CA TYR A 164 7.40 -8.80 5.52
C TYR A 164 7.28 -10.22 6.06
N GLY A 165 7.54 -11.21 5.20
CA GLY A 165 7.19 -12.61 5.42
C GLY A 165 5.69 -12.80 5.69
N PRO A 166 4.80 -12.33 4.80
CA PRO A 166 3.35 -12.39 5.00
C PRO A 166 2.82 -13.83 5.03
N GLY A 167 1.85 -14.10 5.90
CA GLY A 167 1.14 -15.37 5.94
C GLY A 167 0.27 -15.61 4.69
N GLU A 168 -0.17 -16.85 4.49
CA GLU A 168 -0.86 -17.27 3.26
C GLU A 168 -2.10 -16.43 2.92
N GLY A 169 -2.87 -15.99 3.91
CA GLY A 169 -4.08 -15.19 3.67
C GLY A 169 -3.76 -13.84 3.02
N ILE A 170 -2.63 -13.23 3.35
CA ILE A 170 -2.18 -11.98 2.73
C ILE A 170 -1.76 -12.25 1.28
N VAL A 171 -0.93 -13.28 1.06
CA VAL A 171 -0.42 -13.68 -0.27
C VAL A 171 -1.56 -14.07 -1.21
N LYS A 172 -2.59 -14.75 -0.70
CA LYS A 172 -3.79 -15.13 -1.46
C LYS A 172 -4.82 -13.99 -1.60
N GLY A 173 -4.55 -12.83 -1.01
CA GLY A 173 -5.47 -11.67 -1.04
C GLY A 173 -6.76 -11.85 -0.24
N THR A 174 -6.85 -12.86 0.62
CA THR A 174 -8.04 -13.16 1.44
C THR A 174 -7.99 -12.51 2.83
N TRP A 175 -6.84 -11.96 3.22
CA TRP A 175 -6.70 -11.22 4.47
C TRP A 175 -7.57 -9.94 4.44
N PRO A 176 -8.40 -9.69 5.47
CA PRO A 176 -9.31 -8.56 5.49
C PRO A 176 -8.53 -7.26 5.67
N ARG A 177 -8.35 -6.49 4.58
CA ARG A 177 -7.74 -5.16 4.63
C ARG A 177 -8.70 -4.22 5.36
N PRO A 178 -8.35 -3.68 6.54
CA PRO A 178 -9.20 -2.68 7.19
C PRO A 178 -9.18 -1.40 6.38
N GLU A 179 -10.26 -0.62 6.43
CA GLU A 179 -10.37 0.65 5.72
C GLU A 179 -10.36 1.81 6.73
N PRO A 180 -9.68 2.94 6.44
CA PRO A 180 -9.72 4.11 7.30
C PRO A 180 -11.15 4.63 7.46
N LYS A 181 -11.57 4.93 8.68
CA LYS A 181 -12.89 5.49 8.98
C LYS A 181 -12.72 6.86 9.60
N ILE A 182 -13.43 7.86 9.08
CA ILE A 182 -13.45 9.20 9.70
C ILE A 182 -13.96 9.07 11.14
N VAL A 183 -13.29 9.76 12.06
CA VAL A 183 -13.73 9.96 13.44
C VAL A 183 -13.92 11.45 13.70
N ASN A 184 -14.99 11.79 14.42
CA ASN A 184 -15.36 13.16 14.78
C ASN A 184 -14.60 13.62 16.03
#